data_AF-A0A7I7YEL3-F1
#
_entry.id   AF-A0A7I7YEL3-F1
#
_cell.length_a   1.000
_cell.length_b   1.000
_cell.length_c   1.000
_cell.angle_alpha   90.00
_cell.angle_beta   90.00
_cell.angle_gamma   90.00
#
_symmetry.space_group_name_H-M   'P 1'
#
loop_
_entity.id
_entity.type
_entity.pdbx_description
1 polymer ?
#
loop_
_entity_poly.entity_id
_entity_poly.type
_entity_poly.pdbx_seq_one_letter_code
_entity_poly.pdbx_strand_id
1 'polypeptide(L)'
;MRFGGLFGLLLLIAIIIKFIWWILAAVALVVAFFIARAVVRHHDERRAAEARRRAALVARADRQHNWVMRGDDRGIYGTEGAELMHYLFPSRRYR
;
A
#
# COMPACT_ATOMS: atom_id res chain seq x y z
N MET A 1 50.80 39.78 15.11
CA MET A 1 50.69 38.45 14.45
C MET A 1 50.12 37.35 15.36
N ARG A 2 49.29 37.64 16.39
CA ARG A 2 48.77 36.61 17.32
C ARG A 2 47.31 36.17 17.05
N PHE A 3 46.54 36.96 16.29
CA PHE A 3 45.12 36.69 16.03
C PHE A 3 44.85 35.60 14.99
N GLY A 4 45.78 35.37 14.05
CA GLY A 4 45.61 34.36 13.00
C GLY A 4 45.57 32.92 13.54
N GLY A 5 46.37 32.62 14.56
CA GLY A 5 46.39 31.29 15.19
C GLY A 5 45.09 30.97 15.94
N LEU A 6 44.54 31.95 16.67
CA LEU A 6 43.27 31.80 17.38
C LEU A 6 42.10 31.61 16.40
N PHE A 7 42.11 32.37 15.30
CA PHE A 7 41.11 32.25 14.24
C PHE A 7 41.17 30.89 13.55
N GLY A 8 42.37 30.40 13.23
CA GLY A 8 42.57 29.07 12.65
C GLY A 8 42.08 27.93 13.56
N LEU A 9 42.33 28.04 14.87
CA LEU A 9 41.88 27.05 15.86
C LEU A 9 40.34 27.00 15.97
N LEU A 10 39.68 28.15 16.01
CA LEU A 10 38.21 28.23 16.04
C LEU A 10 37.59 27.66 14.76
N LEU A 11 38.20 27.93 13.59
CA LEU A 11 37.76 27.36 12.31
C LEU A 11 37.92 25.84 12.29
N LEU A 12 39.04 25.32 12.81
CA LEU A 12 39.29 23.88 12.92
C LEU A 12 38.23 23.21 13.82
N ILE A 13 37.95 23.79 15.00
CA ILE A 13 36.93 23.30 15.93
C ILE A 13 35.55 23.31 15.27
N ALA A 14 35.20 24.40 14.58
CA ALA A 14 33.93 24.52 13.87
C ALA A 14 33.80 23.48 12.75
N ILE A 15 34.88 23.19 12.03
CA ILE A 15 34.93 22.13 11.01
C ILE A 15 34.73 20.76 11.65
N ILE A 16 35.46 20.44 12.73
CA ILE A 16 35.35 19.16 13.44
C ILE A 16 33.92 18.93 13.93
N ILE A 17 33.31 19.94 14.57
CA ILE A 17 31.92 19.87 15.03
C ILE A 17 30.97 19.65 13.85
N LYS A 18 31.13 20.39 12.75
CA LYS A 18 30.30 20.26 11.55
C LYS A 18 30.36 18.83 10.98
N PHE A 19 31.54 18.24 10.89
CA PHE A 19 31.71 16.91 10.32
C PHE A 19 31.10 15.80 11.20
N ILE A 20 31.08 15.95 12.52
CA ILE A 20 30.37 15.01 13.42
C ILE A 20 28.87 14.97 13.10
N TRP A 21 28.25 16.12 12.83
CA TRP A 21 26.84 16.18 12.42
C TRP A 21 26.57 15.48 11.09
N TRP A 22 27.48 15.57 10.13
CA TRP A 22 27.37 14.83 8.86
C TRP A 22 27.48 13.31 9.06
N ILE A 23 28.38 12.86 9.94
CA ILE A 23 28.51 11.44 10.28
C ILE A 23 27.25 10.95 10.99
N LEU A 24 26.75 11.69 11.97
CA LEU A 24 25.49 11.38 12.67
C LEU A 24 24.30 11.32 11.71
N ALA A 25 24.20 12.28 10.78
CA ALA A 25 23.15 12.30 9.77
C ALA A 25 23.23 11.07 8.86
N ALA A 26 24.43 10.70 8.39
CA ALA A 26 24.63 9.50 7.58
C ALA A 26 24.24 8.22 8.34
N VAL A 27 24.67 8.08 9.60
CA VAL A 27 24.30 6.94 10.45
C VAL A 27 22.79 6.89 10.68
N ALA A 28 22.15 8.03 10.97
CA ALA A 28 20.72 8.11 11.17
C ALA A 28 19.94 7.66 9.91
N LEU A 29 20.42 8.03 8.72
CA LEU A 29 19.82 7.64 7.45
C LEU A 29 19.92 6.12 7.21
N VAL A 30 21.09 5.53 7.52
CA VAL A 30 21.29 4.07 7.45
C VAL A 30 20.35 3.36 8.42
N VAL A 31 20.28 3.80 9.68
CA VAL A 31 19.39 3.20 10.69
C VAL A 31 17.92 3.31 10.27
N ALA A 32 17.48 4.49 9.79
CA ALA A 32 16.13 4.69 9.30
C ALA A 32 15.80 3.76 8.13
N PHE A 33 16.75 3.54 7.21
CA PHE A 33 16.58 2.59 6.11
C PHE A 33 16.38 1.16 6.60
N PHE A 34 17.18 0.70 7.56
CA PHE A 34 17.02 -0.64 8.16
C PHE A 34 15.69 -0.80 8.89
N ILE A 35 15.26 0.22 9.66
CA ILE A 35 13.97 0.22 10.34
C ILE A 35 12.84 0.16 9.32
N ALA A 36 12.85 1.01 8.29
CA ALA A 36 11.85 1.02 7.24
C ALA A 36 11.75 -0.34 6.54
N ARG A 37 12.89 -0.96 6.21
CA ARG A 37 12.94 -2.29 5.58
C ARG A 37 12.38 -3.37 6.51
N ALA A 38 12.69 -3.31 7.80
CA ALA A 38 12.18 -4.26 8.79
C ALA A 38 10.66 -4.13 8.97
N VAL A 39 10.16 -2.89 9.02
CA VAL A 39 8.73 -2.57 9.11
C VAL A 39 7.99 -3.07 7.86
N VAL A 40 8.51 -2.81 6.66
CA VAL A 40 7.92 -3.33 5.41
C VAL A 40 7.86 -4.85 5.43
N ARG A 41 8.96 -5.53 5.77
CA ARG A 41 8.98 -7.00 5.87
C ARG A 41 7.96 -7.54 6.87
N HIS A 42 7.78 -6.86 7.99
CA HIS A 42 6.82 -7.28 9.02
C HIS A 42 5.36 -6.99 8.61
N HIS A 43 5.14 -5.96 7.80
CA HIS A 43 3.83 -5.67 7.20
C HIS A 43 3.51 -6.58 6.01
N ASP A 44 4.49 -7.08 5.27
CA ASP A 44 4.28 -8.00 4.16
C ASP A 44 3.62 -9.32 4.61
N GLU A 45 3.99 -9.83 5.80
CA GLU A 45 3.35 -11.00 6.40
C GLU A 45 1.86 -10.76 6.67
N ARG A 46 1.48 -9.52 7.04
CA ARG A 46 0.07 -9.13 7.24
C ARG A 46 -0.64 -8.81 5.91
N ARG A 47 0.06 -8.18 4.96
CA ARG A 47 -0.44 -7.85 3.62
C ARG A 47 -0.72 -9.09 2.79
N ALA A 48 0.04 -10.18 2.96
CA ALA A 48 -0.24 -11.45 2.31
C ALA A 48 -1.62 -12.02 2.72
N ALA A 49 -2.01 -11.87 3.99
CA ALA A 49 -3.34 -12.27 4.46
C ALA A 49 -4.45 -11.37 3.89
N GLU A 50 -4.22 -10.07 3.80
CA GLU A 50 -5.15 -9.12 3.18
C GLU A 50 -5.29 -9.30 1.66
N ALA A 51 -4.18 -9.63 0.97
CA ALA A 51 -4.16 -9.89 -0.47
C ALA A 51 -5.03 -11.11 -0.83
N ARG A 52 -5.01 -12.17 -0.01
CA ARG A 52 -5.91 -13.32 -0.19
C ARG A 52 -7.38 -12.94 -0.04
N ARG A 53 -7.72 -12.08 0.94
CA ARG A 53 -9.09 -11.59 1.10
C ARG A 53 -9.54 -10.73 -0.08
N ARG A 54 -8.68 -9.84 -0.58
CA ARG A 54 -8.96 -9.01 -1.76
C ARG A 54 -9.10 -9.85 -3.03
N ALA A 55 -8.24 -10.85 -3.25
CA ALA A 55 -8.36 -11.76 -4.39
C ALA A 55 -9.69 -12.53 -4.39
N ALA A 56 -10.17 -12.96 -3.21
CA ALA A 56 -11.48 -13.61 -3.09
C ALA A 56 -12.65 -12.66 -3.40
N LEU A 57 -12.52 -11.36 -3.10
CA LEU A 57 -13.52 -10.34 -3.44
C LEU A 57 -13.50 -10.01 -4.93
N VAL A 58 -12.32 -9.83 -5.53
CA VAL A 58 -12.16 -9.61 -6.98
C VAL A 58 -12.74 -10.78 -7.76
N ALA A 59 -12.43 -12.03 -7.38
CA ALA A 59 -12.98 -13.21 -8.03
C ALA A 59 -14.53 -13.32 -7.93
N ARG A 60 -15.16 -12.73 -6.91
CA ARG A 60 -16.63 -12.66 -6.81
C ARG A 60 -17.18 -11.54 -7.69
N ALA A 61 -16.53 -10.38 -7.69
CA ALA A 61 -16.89 -9.26 -8.55
C ALA A 61 -16.80 -9.63 -10.03
N ASP A 62 -15.73 -10.34 -10.44
CA ASP A 62 -15.56 -10.80 -11.82
C ASP A 62 -16.67 -11.77 -12.25
N ARG A 63 -17.13 -12.64 -11.34
CA ARG A 63 -18.28 -13.53 -11.63
C ARG A 63 -19.58 -12.75 -11.84
N GLN A 64 -19.85 -11.76 -11.00
CA GLN A 64 -21.02 -10.90 -11.14
C GLN A 64 -20.95 -10.04 -12.40
N HIS A 65 -19.76 -9.52 -12.72
CA HIS A 65 -19.51 -8.75 -13.94
C HIS A 65 -19.74 -9.59 -15.20
N ASN A 66 -19.32 -10.86 -15.19
CA ASN A 66 -19.58 -11.79 -16.30
C ASN A 66 -21.06 -12.13 -16.46
N TRP A 67 -21.86 -12.17 -15.38
CA TRP A 67 -23.31 -12.34 -15.46
C TRP A 67 -24.00 -11.13 -16.11
N VAL A 68 -23.58 -9.91 -15.74
CA VAL A 68 -24.07 -8.67 -16.37
C VAL A 68 -23.73 -8.64 -17.86
N MET A 69 -22.50 -9.00 -18.24
CA MET A 69 -22.07 -9.04 -19.65
C MET A 69 -22.82 -10.07 -20.50
N ARG A 70 -23.31 -11.16 -19.89
CA ARG A 70 -24.12 -12.18 -20.58
C ARG A 70 -25.61 -11.84 -20.65
N GLY A 71 -26.03 -10.70 -20.08
CA GLY A 71 -27.44 -10.34 -19.96
C GLY A 71 -28.22 -11.31 -19.07
N ASP A 72 -27.55 -11.99 -18.13
CA ASP A 72 -28.19 -12.87 -17.16
C ASP A 72 -28.81 -12.00 -16.05
N ASP A 73 -30.12 -12.14 -15.82
CA ASP A 73 -30.88 -11.39 -14.82
C ASP A 73 -30.31 -11.54 -13.39
N ARG A 74 -29.51 -12.58 -13.15
CA ARG A 74 -28.73 -12.79 -11.91
C ARG A 74 -27.65 -11.75 -11.68
N GLY A 75 -27.18 -11.07 -12.73
CA GLY A 75 -26.21 -9.97 -12.65
C GLY A 75 -26.79 -8.69 -12.03
N ILE A 76 -28.11 -8.47 -12.16
CA ILE A 76 -28.81 -7.29 -11.63
C ILE A 76 -29.43 -7.58 -10.25
N TYR A 77 -30.03 -8.76 -10.07
CA TYR A 77 -30.82 -9.07 -8.87
C TYR A 77 -30.16 -10.09 -7.91
N GLY A 78 -29.01 -10.69 -8.28
CA GLY A 78 -28.43 -11.81 -7.55
C GLY A 78 -29.20 -13.12 -7.76
N THR A 79 -28.73 -14.22 -7.17
CA THR A 79 -29.33 -15.56 -7.39
C THR A 79 -30.74 -15.66 -6.82
N GLU A 80 -30.96 -15.18 -5.59
CA GLU A 80 -32.28 -15.23 -4.92
C GLU A 80 -33.27 -14.25 -5.56
N GLY A 81 -32.81 -13.05 -5.95
CA GLY A 81 -33.64 -12.06 -6.61
C GLY A 81 -34.04 -12.46 -8.03
N ALA A 82 -33.16 -13.15 -8.78
CA ALA A 82 -33.48 -13.67 -10.09
C ALA A 82 -34.52 -14.81 -10.02
N GLU A 83 -34.44 -15.67 -9.02
CA GLU A 83 -35.42 -16.75 -8.80
C GLU A 83 -36.79 -16.19 -8.42
N LEU A 84 -36.83 -15.17 -7.56
CA LEU A 84 -38.06 -14.46 -7.21
C LEU A 84 -38.69 -13.75 -8.41
N MET A 85 -37.88 -13.07 -9.24
CA MET A 85 -38.37 -12.41 -10.45
C MET A 85 -38.91 -13.40 -11.48
N HIS A 86 -38.30 -14.58 -11.58
CA HIS A 86 -38.79 -15.67 -12.44
C HIS A 86 -40.14 -16.24 -11.94
N TYR A 87 -40.33 -16.34 -10.63
CA TYR A 87 -41.58 -16.78 -10.02
C TYR A 87 -42.71 -15.75 -10.17
N LEU A 88 -42.40 -14.45 -10.02
CA LEU A 88 -43.37 -13.36 -10.14
C LEU A 88 -43.77 -13.07 -11.60
N PHE A 89 -42.87 -13.29 -12.57
CA PHE A 89 -43.10 -13.01 -13.99
C PHE A 89 -42.67 -14.17 -14.91
N PRO A 90 -43.41 -15.30 -14.93
CA PRO A 90 -43.00 -16.53 -15.61
C PRO A 90 -42.99 -16.46 -17.16
N SER A 91 -43.45 -15.36 -17.78
CA SER A 91 -43.67 -15.26 -19.23
C SER A 91 -42.75 -14.30 -20.00
N ARG A 92 -41.82 -13.58 -19.35
CA ARG A 92 -40.83 -12.75 -20.08
C ARG A 92 -39.64 -13.58 -20.54
N ARG A 93 -39.83 -14.29 -21.65
CA ARG A 93 -38.72 -14.77 -22.48
C ARG A 93 -38.20 -13.56 -23.27
N TYR A 94 -37.21 -12.85 -22.74
CA TYR A 94 -36.49 -11.84 -23.52
C TYR A 94 -35.86 -12.54 -24.73
N ARG A 95 -36.27 -12.10 -25.92
CA ARG A 95 -35.76 -12.55 -27.22
C ARG A 95 -34.58 -11.67 -27.61
#